data_AF-A0A2A5T3J7-F1
#
_entry.id   AF-A0A2A5T3J7-F1
#
_cell.length_a   1.000
_cell.length_b   1.000
_cell.length_c   1.000
_cell.angle_alpha   90.00
_cell.angle_beta   90.00
_cell.angle_gamma   90.00
#
_symmetry.space_group_name_H-M   'P 1'
#
loop_
_entity.id
_entity.type
_entity.pdbx_description
1 polymer ?
#
loop_
_entity_poly.entity_id
_entity_poly.type
_entity_poly.pdbx_seq_one_letter_code
_entity_poly.pdbx_strand_id
1 'polypeptide(L)'
;MFTHEIIAAEVNLVVVDDNEVLPTFINPLQCKIQQVSANGAYDTRACYHVLKNKGITPSIPLRINAGYWEEGHPRNADVKALK
;
A
#
# COMPACT_ATOMS: atom_id res chain seq x y z
N MET A 1 19.95 -9.97 17.30
CA MET A 1 19.56 -10.40 15.94
C MET A 1 18.05 -10.30 15.87
N PHE A 2 17.50 -9.41 15.05
CA PHE A 2 16.06 -9.38 14.78
C PHE A 2 15.80 -10.34 13.62
N THR A 3 15.31 -11.53 13.93
CA THR A 3 14.82 -12.47 12.92
C THR A 3 13.58 -11.85 12.28
N HIS A 4 13.69 -11.46 11.01
CA HIS A 4 12.53 -11.01 10.25
C HIS A 4 11.73 -12.27 9.90
N GLU A 5 10.56 -12.42 10.51
CA GLU A 5 9.67 -13.55 10.25
C GLU A 5 8.75 -13.21 9.07
N ILE A 6 8.60 -14.17 8.15
CA ILE A 6 7.63 -14.06 7.06
C ILE A 6 6.29 -14.53 7.61
N ILE A 7 5.33 -13.60 7.72
CA ILE A 7 4.01 -13.87 8.33
C ILE A 7 2.99 -14.35 7.28
N ALA A 8 3.17 -13.96 6.02
CA ALA A 8 2.27 -14.33 4.94
C ALA A 8 3.01 -14.33 3.60
N ALA A 9 2.52 -15.15 2.66
CA ALA A 9 2.91 -15.17 1.26
C ALA A 9 1.68 -15.50 0.41
N GLU A 10 1.57 -14.90 -0.77
CA GLU A 10 0.45 -15.11 -1.68
C GLU A 10 0.99 -15.38 -3.10
N VAL A 11 0.36 -16.32 -3.80
CA VAL A 11 0.67 -16.66 -5.19
C VAL A 11 -0.58 -16.43 -6.02
N ASN A 12 -0.45 -15.67 -7.10
CA ASN A 12 -1.56 -15.34 -7.97
C ASN A 12 -1.24 -15.63 -9.44
N LEU A 13 -2.27 -15.57 -10.29
CA LEU A 13 -2.14 -15.71 -11.73
C LEU A 13 -1.38 -14.53 -12.33
N VAL A 14 -0.66 -14.78 -13.42
CA VAL A 14 0.15 -13.77 -14.15
C VAL A 14 -0.67 -12.57 -14.65
N VAL A 15 -1.99 -12.72 -14.77
CA VAL A 15 -2.89 -11.68 -15.27
C VAL A 15 -3.34 -10.71 -14.19
N VAL A 16 -3.08 -11.01 -12.92
CA VAL A 16 -3.51 -10.18 -11.80
C VAL A 16 -2.34 -9.32 -11.33
N ASP A 17 -2.58 -8.03 -11.16
CA ASP A 17 -1.57 -7.09 -10.68
C ASP A 17 -1.32 -7.28 -9.17
N ASP A 18 -0.06 -7.08 -8.75
CA ASP A 18 0.36 -7.15 -7.35
C ASP A 18 -0.48 -6.25 -6.42
N ASN A 19 -1.01 -5.14 -6.94
CA ASN A 19 -1.83 -4.23 -6.15
C ASN A 19 -3.20 -4.83 -5.76
N GLU A 20 -3.72 -5.80 -6.52
CA GLU A 20 -5.04 -6.41 -6.31
C GLU A 20 -5.02 -7.46 -5.20
N VAL A 21 -3.85 -8.02 -4.88
CA VAL A 21 -3.69 -9.04 -3.83
C VAL A 21 -3.49 -8.45 -2.43
N LEU A 22 -3.18 -7.15 -2.33
CA LEU A 22 -2.96 -6.48 -1.04
C LEU A 22 -4.09 -6.70 0.00
N PRO A 23 -5.40 -6.65 -0.35
CA PRO A 23 -6.46 -6.94 0.60
C PRO A 23 -6.39 -8.38 1.14
N THR A 24 -6.14 -9.36 0.27
CA THR A 24 -6.02 -10.77 0.65
C THR A 24 -4.84 -11.00 1.59
N PHE A 25 -3.75 -10.24 1.41
CA PHE A 25 -2.59 -10.29 2.26
C PHE A 25 -2.81 -9.64 3.64
N ILE A 26 -3.40 -8.45 3.69
CA ILE A 26 -3.51 -7.62 4.92
C ILE A 26 -4.74 -7.99 5.77
N ASN A 27 -5.86 -8.38 5.14
CA ASN A 27 -7.12 -8.58 5.85
C ASN A 27 -7.11 -9.73 6.87
N PRO A 28 -6.50 -10.89 6.58
CA PRO A 28 -6.42 -12.00 7.53
C PRO A 28 -5.50 -11.72 8.72
N LEU A 29 -4.57 -10.78 8.59
CA LEU A 29 -3.63 -10.45 9.66
C LEU A 29 -4.38 -9.78 10.83
N GLN A 30 -4.31 -10.45 11.99
CA GLN A 30 -4.88 -9.97 13.26
C GLN A 30 -3.90 -9.09 14.04
N CYS A 31 -2.63 -9.05 13.62
CA CYS A 31 -1.63 -8.19 14.23
C CYS A 31 -1.87 -6.72 13.88
N LYS A 32 -1.52 -5.82 14.81
CA LYS A 32 -1.54 -4.38 14.54
C LYS A 32 -0.28 -4.00 13.76
N ILE A 33 -0.45 -3.74 12.47
CA ILE A 33 0.59 -3.21 11.60
C ILE A 33 0.53 -1.68 11.67
N GLN A 34 1.63 -1.02 12.01
CA GLN A 34 1.67 0.44 12.09
C GLN A 34 1.89 1.09 10.73
N GLN A 35 2.76 0.49 9.90
CA GLN A 35 3.17 1.01 8.62
C GLN A 35 3.42 -0.14 7.63
N VAL A 36 3.09 0.09 6.36
CA VAL A 36 3.41 -0.80 5.25
C VAL A 36 4.28 -0.04 4.25
N SER A 37 5.43 -0.63 3.91
CA SER A 37 6.26 -0.16 2.80
C SER A 37 6.04 -1.08 1.60
N ALA A 38 5.85 -0.50 0.43
CA ALA A 38 5.65 -1.24 -0.81
C ALA A 38 6.31 -0.49 -1.98
N ASN A 39 6.37 -1.13 -3.14
CA ASN A 39 6.85 -0.47 -4.37
C ASN A 39 5.74 0.42 -4.98
N GLY A 40 6.10 1.21 -6.00
CA GLY A 40 5.16 2.14 -6.63
C GLY A 40 4.00 1.50 -7.41
N ALA A 41 3.99 0.17 -7.62
CA ALA A 41 2.82 -0.50 -8.21
C ALA A 41 1.59 -0.42 -7.28
N TYR A 42 1.82 -0.28 -5.97
CA TYR A 42 0.78 -0.15 -4.94
C TYR A 42 0.30 1.31 -4.75
N ASP A 43 0.79 2.27 -5.54
CA ASP A 43 0.29 3.65 -5.57
C ASP A 43 -1.07 3.73 -6.31
N THR A 44 -2.06 3.02 -5.76
CA THR A 44 -3.42 2.97 -6.28
C THR A 44 -4.43 3.31 -5.19
N ARG A 45 -5.58 3.87 -5.59
CA ARG A 45 -6.65 4.23 -4.64
C ARG A 45 -7.16 3.02 -3.85
N ALA A 46 -7.23 1.85 -4.49
CA ALA A 46 -7.68 0.61 -3.87
C ALA A 46 -6.74 0.21 -2.71
N CYS A 47 -5.43 0.24 -2.92
CA CYS A 47 -4.47 -0.08 -1.87
C CYS A 47 -4.57 0.88 -0.68
N TYR A 48 -4.64 2.19 -0.95
CA TYR A 48 -4.78 3.20 0.11
C TYR A 48 -6.10 3.02 0.90
N HIS A 49 -7.19 2.61 0.23
CA HIS A 49 -8.45 2.34 0.90
C HIS A 49 -8.34 1.16 1.89
N VAL A 50 -7.71 0.05 1.46
CA VAL A 50 -7.46 -1.12 2.32
C VAL A 50 -6.63 -0.75 3.54
N LEU A 51 -5.52 -0.03 3.33
CA LEU A 51 -4.61 0.38 4.41
C LEU A 51 -5.30 1.35 5.37
N LYS A 52 -6.07 2.31 4.85
CA LYS A 52 -6.87 3.23 5.67
C LYS A 52 -7.91 2.50 6.53
N ASN A 53 -8.61 1.51 5.96
CA ASN A 53 -9.60 0.72 6.70
C ASN A 53 -8.97 -0.09 7.84
N LYS A 54 -7.70 -0.48 7.69
CA LYS A 54 -6.92 -1.17 8.71
C LYS A 54 -6.17 -0.22 9.66
N GLY A 55 -6.23 1.09 9.44
CA GLY A 55 -5.50 2.09 10.23
C GLY A 55 -3.98 2.03 10.04
N ILE A 56 -3.51 1.53 8.90
CA ILE A 56 -2.11 1.34 8.57
C ILE A 56 -1.59 2.57 7.82
N THR A 57 -0.39 3.03 8.17
CA THR A 57 0.27 4.14 7.46
C THR A 57 0.94 3.61 6.18
N PRO A 58 0.57 4.09 4.98
CA PRO A 58 1.26 3.73 3.75
C PRO A 58 2.59 4.47 3.64
N SER A 59 3.64 3.75 3.28
CA SER A 59 4.97 4.26 2.90
C SER A 59 5.30 3.77 1.51
N ILE A 60 4.55 4.26 0.53
CA ILE A 60 4.57 3.79 -0.86
C ILE A 60 5.13 4.92 -1.73
N PRO A 61 6.15 4.69 -2.56
CA PRO A 61 6.68 5.72 -3.44
C PRO A 61 5.67 6.05 -4.54
N LEU A 62 5.63 7.32 -4.92
CA LEU A 62 4.75 7.81 -5.98
C LEU A 62 5.15 7.26 -7.36
N ARG A 63 4.16 6.97 -8.20
CA ARG A 63 4.39 6.67 -9.61
C ARG A 63 4.91 7.89 -10.37
N ILE A 64 5.68 7.64 -11.45
CA ILE A 64 6.09 8.69 -12.38
C ILE A 64 4.85 9.38 -12.95
N ASN A 65 4.82 10.71 -12.93
CA ASN A 65 3.68 11.54 -13.32
C ASN A 65 2.43 11.39 -12.43
N ALA A 66 2.62 11.03 -11.16
CA ALA A 66 1.60 11.10 -10.12
C ALA A 66 0.84 12.44 -10.13
N GLY A 67 -0.42 12.41 -10.57
CA GLY A 67 -1.34 13.54 -10.46
C GLY A 67 -2.08 13.54 -9.12
N TYR A 68 -2.66 14.67 -8.72
CA TYR A 68 -3.47 14.73 -7.50
C TYR A 68 -4.68 13.79 -7.58
N TRP A 69 -5.04 13.19 -6.45
CA TRP A 69 -6.33 12.52 -6.26
C TRP A 69 -7.36 13.50 -5.69
N GLU A 70 -8.46 12.96 -5.17
CA GLU A 70 -9.53 13.73 -4.51
C GLU A 70 -8.97 14.67 -3.44
N GLU A 71 -9.65 15.80 -3.26
CA GLU A 71 -9.23 16.84 -2.34
C GLU A 71 -9.12 16.31 -0.91
N GLY A 72 -8.03 16.65 -0.21
CA GLY A 72 -7.76 16.17 1.15
C GLY A 72 -7.18 14.75 1.24
N HIS A 73 -6.93 14.05 0.13
CA HIS A 73 -6.30 12.74 0.20
C HIS A 73 -4.84 12.83 0.72
N PRO A 74 -4.42 12.02 1.72
CA PRO A 74 -3.08 12.12 2.34
C PRO A 74 -1.92 12.08 1.33
N ARG A 75 -2.01 11.19 0.33
CA ARG A 75 -1.06 11.05 -0.78
C ARG A 75 -0.82 12.34 -1.59
N ASN A 76 -1.75 13.31 -1.57
CA ASN A 76 -1.58 14.58 -2.27
C ASN A 76 -0.49 15.46 -1.64
N ALA A 77 -0.18 15.29 -0.35
CA ALA A 77 0.93 15.98 0.29
C ALA A 77 2.27 15.58 -0.36
N ASP A 78 2.45 14.28 -0.62
CA ASP A 78 3.65 13.74 -1.26
C ASP A 78 3.80 14.24 -2.70
N VAL A 79 2.69 14.35 -3.44
CA VAL A 79 2.68 14.89 -4.82
C VAL A 79 3.09 16.36 -4.82
N LYS A 80 2.63 17.14 -3.83
CA LYS A 80 3.00 18.55 -3.70
C LYS A 80 4.47 18.73 -3.35
N ALA A 81 5.07 17.81 -2.58
CA ALA A 81 6.48 17.88 -2.21
C ALA A 81 7.44 17.57 -3.38
N LEU A 82 6.97 16.89 -4.43
CA LEU A 82 7.75 16.56 -5.63
C LEU A 82 7.66 17.60 -6.75
N LYS A 83 6.81 18.64 -6.59
CA LYS A 83 6.66 19.75 -7.55
C LYS A 83 7.36 21.00 -7.05
#